data_AF-A0A5E6MCS6-F1
#
_entry.id   AF-A0A5E6MCS6-F1
#
_cell.length_a   1.000
_cell.length_b   1.000
_cell.length_c   1.000
_cell.angle_alpha   90.00
_cell.angle_beta   90.00
_cell.angle_gamma   90.00
#
_symmetry.space_group_name_H-M   'P 1'
#
loop_
_entity.id
_entity.type
_entity.pdbx_description
1 polymer ?
#
loop_
_entity_poly.entity_id
_entity_poly.type
_entity_poly.pdbx_seq_one_letter_code
_entity_poly.pdbx_strand_id
1 'polypeptide(L)'
;MRERSARADPATRCQWFLHYPDSHPGPLIRASMPLRKHNRFVSAPRASFQTILPSGREIGKLGPLGLFLGLLLIAMSFPCRLFGQAGVDGVAAIVNDKVITFSEVKKQVEPNEAVLRETYQGPELVDRIKEARLNALRALIERELIIQDFKKKGYQIPDTFIEGRVRDMIRSQFDGDRIAFIRTLQANGMTEERYKQNLLDQIIVQAMRMKNVSDSIVISPYQVEQYYHDHLALFVEPPSVKLRLIFLQKSVLKERRVGPDGKEEEYDQPLETAKELETKLRFGANFGDLARAYSEGPRKQEGGDLGWVTRDTLRPEIADAAFGMFPGQTSDVIATPDGYYLLHLEDKRRERVKPISSVRNQIESALLQEKRQRRQQEWLDSLRVKSFIKMF
;
A
#
# COMPACT_ATOMS: atom_id res chain seq x y z
N MET A 1 -9.61 -63.89 -21.59
CA MET A 1 -10.26 -64.43 -22.80
C MET A 1 -10.92 -63.28 -23.56
N ARG A 2 -10.44 -63.04 -24.80
CA ARG A 2 -10.99 -62.24 -25.93
C ARG A 2 -11.25 -60.74 -25.69
N GLU A 3 -10.43 -59.79 -26.17
CA GLU A 3 -10.04 -59.37 -27.53
C GLU A 3 -11.16 -58.91 -28.48
N ARG A 4 -11.10 -57.62 -28.86
CA ARG A 4 -11.04 -57.03 -30.23
C ARG A 4 -11.14 -55.50 -30.06
N SER A 5 -10.14 -54.65 -30.30
CA SER A 5 -9.30 -54.38 -31.50
C SER A 5 -10.09 -53.91 -32.73
N ALA A 6 -9.99 -52.60 -33.02
CA ALA A 6 -9.86 -52.04 -34.37
C ALA A 6 -9.29 -50.60 -34.33
N ARG A 7 -8.02 -50.45 -34.75
CA ARG A 7 -7.45 -49.25 -35.42
C ARG A 7 -7.94 -49.25 -36.89
N ALA A 8 -7.87 -48.23 -37.75
CA ALA A 8 -6.92 -47.13 -37.91
C ALA A 8 -7.47 -46.01 -38.85
N ASP A 9 -6.93 -44.80 -38.64
CA ASP A 9 -6.56 -43.61 -39.48
C ASP A 9 -6.32 -43.81 -41.02
N PRO A 10 -5.96 -42.80 -41.89
CA PRO A 10 -5.69 -41.34 -41.68
C PRO A 10 -6.03 -40.33 -42.83
N ALA A 11 -5.78 -39.02 -42.54
CA ALA A 11 -5.34 -37.89 -43.40
C ALA A 11 -6.25 -37.37 -44.54
N THR A 12 -6.53 -36.05 -44.68
CA THR A 12 -5.64 -34.98 -45.22
C THR A 12 -6.38 -33.62 -45.11
N ARG A 13 -5.93 -32.64 -44.31
CA ARG A 13 -5.12 -31.43 -44.59
C ARG A 13 -5.70 -30.36 -45.56
N CYS A 14 -5.60 -29.09 -45.11
CA CYS A 14 -5.57 -27.79 -45.82
C CYS A 14 -6.92 -27.09 -46.11
N GLN A 15 -7.14 -25.76 -45.97
CA GLN A 15 -6.42 -24.60 -45.43
C GLN A 15 -7.27 -23.30 -45.72
N TRP A 16 -7.19 -22.26 -44.88
CA TRP A 16 -7.58 -20.83 -45.10
C TRP A 16 -9.10 -20.49 -45.25
N PHE A 17 -9.71 -19.35 -44.85
CA PHE A 17 -9.28 -18.01 -44.43
C PHE A 17 -10.49 -17.24 -43.78
N LEU A 18 -10.20 -16.32 -42.83
CA LEU A 18 -10.85 -15.00 -42.56
C LEU A 18 -12.38 -14.87 -42.26
N HIS A 19 -12.74 -14.52 -41.02
CA HIS A 19 -13.32 -13.20 -40.65
C HIS A 19 -13.63 -13.13 -39.15
N TYR A 20 -12.99 -12.19 -38.45
CA TYR A 20 -13.26 -11.79 -37.07
C TYR A 20 -13.74 -10.32 -37.14
N PRO A 21 -14.88 -9.94 -36.55
CA PRO A 21 -15.31 -8.54 -36.56
C PRO A 21 -14.67 -7.73 -35.42
N ASP A 22 -14.47 -6.46 -35.74
CA ASP A 22 -13.68 -5.44 -35.05
C ASP A 22 -14.14 -5.06 -33.63
N SER A 23 -13.13 -4.85 -32.79
CA SER A 23 -13.18 -4.16 -31.51
C SER A 23 -12.83 -2.66 -31.69
N HIS A 24 -13.72 -1.76 -31.26
CA HIS A 24 -13.42 -0.34 -31.08
C HIS A 24 -12.86 -0.07 -29.67
N PRO A 25 -11.69 0.60 -29.52
CA PRO A 25 -11.27 1.18 -28.24
C PRO A 25 -11.45 2.71 -28.23
N GLY A 26 -12.00 3.22 -27.12
CA GLY A 26 -12.13 4.64 -26.81
C GLY A 26 -10.82 5.31 -26.36
N PRO A 27 -10.77 6.65 -26.31
CA PRO A 27 -9.52 7.41 -26.32
C PRO A 27 -8.84 7.57 -24.94
N LEU A 28 -7.51 7.46 -24.97
CA LEU A 28 -6.58 7.75 -23.88
C LEU A 28 -6.33 9.26 -23.75
N ILE A 29 -6.58 9.82 -22.57
CA ILE A 29 -6.23 11.20 -22.22
C ILE A 29 -4.77 11.23 -21.71
N ARG A 30 -3.89 11.89 -22.49
CA ARG A 30 -2.53 12.28 -22.12
C ARG A 30 -2.58 13.46 -21.14
N ALA A 31 -2.02 13.29 -19.94
CA ALA A 31 -1.68 14.40 -19.06
C ALA A 31 -0.20 14.76 -19.24
N SER A 32 0.04 15.92 -19.85
CA SER A 32 1.34 16.58 -19.97
C SER A 32 1.61 17.46 -18.75
N MET A 33 2.73 17.23 -18.07
CA MET A 33 3.21 18.02 -16.93
C MET A 33 4.39 18.89 -17.39
N PRO A 34 4.41 20.23 -17.15
CA PRO A 34 5.57 21.04 -17.47
C PRO A 34 6.49 21.25 -16.25
N LEU A 35 7.78 21.13 -16.55
CA LEU A 35 8.93 21.52 -15.75
C LEU A 35 8.84 23.00 -15.31
N ARG A 36 9.20 23.31 -14.06
CA ARG A 36 9.60 24.68 -13.68
C ARG A 36 10.90 24.68 -12.86
N LYS A 37 11.77 25.59 -13.29
CA LYS A 37 13.18 25.76 -12.95
C LYS A 37 13.43 26.26 -11.52
N HIS A 38 14.69 26.06 -11.15
CA HIS A 38 15.44 26.46 -9.95
C HIS A 38 15.07 27.81 -9.32
N ASN A 39 15.20 27.88 -8.00
CA ASN A 39 15.92 28.99 -7.38
C ASN A 39 16.68 28.55 -6.12
N ARG A 40 17.97 28.92 -6.06
CA ARG A 40 18.92 28.70 -4.96
C ARG A 40 18.76 29.80 -3.90
N PHE A 41 18.86 29.45 -2.62
CA PHE A 41 19.36 30.28 -1.50
C PHE A 41 19.70 29.30 -0.36
N VAL A 42 20.94 28.83 -0.21
CA VAL A 42 22.13 29.42 0.46
C VAL A 42 22.02 29.53 1.99
N SER A 43 22.83 28.65 2.62
CA SER A 43 23.57 28.72 3.91
C SER A 43 22.86 28.72 5.28
N ALA A 44 23.15 27.64 6.02
CA ALA A 44 23.15 27.45 7.48
C ALA A 44 24.29 28.25 8.18
N PRO A 45 24.64 28.08 9.50
CA PRO A 45 24.10 27.18 10.53
C PRO A 45 23.95 27.78 11.96
N ARG A 46 23.44 26.89 12.84
CA ARG A 46 23.37 26.91 14.31
C ARG A 46 24.58 27.51 15.02
N ALA A 47 24.31 28.30 16.06
CA ALA A 47 25.26 28.56 17.14
C ALA A 47 24.60 28.25 18.50
N SER A 48 25.21 27.30 19.20
CA SER A 48 25.02 26.98 20.61
C SER A 48 25.56 28.13 21.47
N PHE A 49 24.85 28.54 22.51
CA PHE A 49 25.46 29.38 23.57
C PHE A 49 25.07 28.84 24.94
N GLN A 50 26.09 28.42 25.67
CA GLN A 50 26.07 27.98 27.04
C GLN A 50 26.82 29.04 27.85
N THR A 51 26.22 29.44 28.97
CA THR A 51 26.85 29.91 30.22
C THR A 51 27.60 31.26 30.21
N ILE A 52 27.31 32.08 31.23
CA ILE A 52 28.26 32.59 32.25
C ILE A 52 27.60 33.81 32.96
N LEU A 53 27.26 33.63 34.24
CA LEU A 53 27.20 34.72 35.24
C LEU A 53 28.64 35.15 35.57
N PRO A 54 28.90 36.41 35.93
CA PRO A 54 29.02 36.67 37.37
C PRO A 54 28.61 38.07 37.87
N SER A 55 28.19 38.04 39.13
CA SER A 55 28.38 39.00 40.23
C SER A 55 28.75 40.47 39.98
N GLY A 56 28.00 41.35 40.64
CA GLY A 56 28.54 42.04 41.82
C GLY A 56 28.48 43.57 41.81
N ARG A 57 28.10 44.11 42.99
CA ARG A 57 28.46 45.44 43.57
C ARG A 57 27.75 46.68 42.99
N GLU A 58 27.30 47.71 43.73
CA GLU A 58 27.32 48.13 45.14
C GLU A 58 26.11 49.07 45.39
N ILE A 59 25.42 48.98 46.54
CA ILE A 59 25.42 49.92 47.70
C ILE A 59 25.02 51.38 47.38
N GLY A 60 23.93 51.85 48.02
CA GLY A 60 23.62 53.29 48.11
C GLY A 60 22.36 53.60 48.93
N LYS A 61 22.53 53.71 50.26
CA LYS A 61 21.56 54.13 51.30
C LYS A 61 20.79 55.43 50.96
N LEU A 62 19.57 55.61 51.47
CA LEU A 62 19.17 56.64 52.47
C LEU A 62 17.64 56.92 52.51
N GLY A 63 17.07 56.91 53.72
CA GLY A 63 16.15 57.97 54.19
C GLY A 63 14.63 57.77 54.05
N PRO A 64 13.87 57.68 55.17
CA PRO A 64 12.41 57.51 55.18
C PRO A 64 11.64 58.83 55.41
N LEU A 65 10.39 58.93 54.96
CA LEU A 65 9.37 59.84 55.51
C LEU A 65 7.99 59.45 54.96
N GLY A 66 7.06 59.16 55.88
CA GLY A 66 5.73 58.64 55.54
C GLY A 66 4.69 59.73 55.25
N LEU A 67 3.52 59.29 54.78
CA LEU A 67 2.22 59.84 55.20
C LEU A 67 1.06 58.97 54.65
N PHE A 68 0.22 58.52 55.59
CA PHE A 68 -1.24 58.40 55.58
C PHE A 68 -2.09 58.46 54.28
N LEU A 69 -3.04 57.50 54.25
CA LEU A 69 -4.48 57.63 53.90
C LEU A 69 -4.90 57.57 52.41
N GLY A 70 -5.72 56.56 52.07
CA GLY A 70 -6.40 56.48 50.77
C GLY A 70 -7.30 55.24 50.63
N LEU A 71 -8.49 55.31 51.21
CA LEU A 71 -9.59 54.36 51.05
C LEU A 71 -10.08 54.37 49.58
N LEU A 72 -10.02 53.25 48.86
CA LEU A 72 -10.60 53.13 47.50
C LEU A 72 -11.54 51.92 47.40
N LEU A 73 -12.81 52.24 47.12
CA LEU A 73 -13.92 51.35 46.76
C LEU A 73 -13.53 50.37 45.64
N ILE A 74 -13.54 49.07 45.91
CA ILE A 74 -13.50 48.02 44.88
C ILE A 74 -14.95 47.64 44.56
N ALA A 75 -15.42 48.10 43.40
CA ALA A 75 -16.66 47.66 42.80
C ALA A 75 -16.57 46.16 42.49
N MET A 76 -17.50 45.37 43.04
CA MET A 76 -17.71 43.97 42.66
C MET A 76 -18.24 43.88 41.22
N SER A 77 -17.34 43.80 40.27
CA SER A 77 -17.62 43.22 38.96
C SER A 77 -17.65 41.70 39.12
N PHE A 78 -18.84 41.14 39.34
CA PHE A 78 -19.09 39.72 39.12
C PHE A 78 -18.75 39.39 37.66
N PRO A 79 -17.72 38.58 37.37
CA PRO A 79 -17.59 38.03 36.03
C PRO A 79 -18.76 37.06 35.85
N CYS A 80 -19.71 37.45 35.00
CA CYS A 80 -20.67 36.54 34.41
C CYS A 80 -19.85 35.40 33.79
N ARG A 81 -19.84 34.23 34.45
CA ARG A 81 -19.26 33.03 33.87
C ARG A 81 -20.09 32.74 32.63
N LEU A 82 -19.53 33.02 31.45
CA LEU A 82 -19.98 32.41 30.21
C LEU A 82 -19.92 30.90 30.43
N PHE A 83 -21.07 30.30 30.74
CA PHE A 83 -21.30 28.90 30.45
C PHE A 83 -21.06 28.75 28.95
N GLY A 84 -19.97 28.07 28.59
CA GLY A 84 -19.74 27.64 27.22
C GLY A 84 -21.01 26.94 26.76
N GLN A 85 -21.60 27.44 25.68
CA GLN A 85 -22.77 26.84 25.07
C GLN A 85 -22.44 25.37 24.80
N ALA A 86 -23.10 24.47 25.53
CA ALA A 86 -23.26 23.10 25.08
C ALA A 86 -24.10 23.20 23.81
N GLY A 87 -23.41 23.37 22.67
CA GLY A 87 -24.04 23.42 21.37
C GLY A 87 -24.94 22.19 21.25
N VAL A 88 -26.18 22.43 20.88
CA VAL A 88 -27.15 21.37 20.60
C VAL A 88 -26.55 20.52 19.48
N ASP A 89 -25.97 19.38 19.84
CA ASP A 89 -25.34 18.46 18.91
C ASP A 89 -26.43 17.84 18.03
N GLY A 90 -26.26 17.94 16.72
CA GLY A 90 -27.29 17.47 15.79
C GLY A 90 -27.34 15.95 15.74
N VAL A 91 -28.54 15.42 15.51
CA VAL A 91 -28.77 13.98 15.33
C VAL A 91 -28.36 13.58 13.92
N ALA A 92 -27.44 12.62 13.80
CA ALA A 92 -27.03 12.04 12.52
C ALA A 92 -27.82 10.76 12.18
N ALA A 93 -28.09 9.93 13.19
CA ALA A 93 -28.98 8.79 13.06
C ALA A 93 -29.61 8.38 14.40
N ILE A 94 -30.70 7.64 14.33
CA ILE A 94 -31.35 6.96 15.46
C ILE A 94 -31.39 5.46 15.13
N VAL A 95 -30.92 4.64 16.08
CA VAL A 95 -30.86 3.18 15.99
C VAL A 95 -31.60 2.60 17.20
N ASN A 96 -32.85 2.20 16.99
CA ASN A 96 -33.81 1.93 18.06
C ASN A 96 -33.88 3.12 19.03
N ASP A 97 -33.43 2.95 20.28
CA ASP A 97 -33.43 4.01 21.29
C ASP A 97 -32.10 4.79 21.36
N LYS A 98 -31.09 4.39 20.59
CA LYS A 98 -29.77 5.02 20.59
C LYS A 98 -29.68 6.13 19.54
N VAL A 99 -29.34 7.33 19.99
CA VAL A 99 -29.00 8.47 19.12
C VAL A 99 -27.51 8.44 18.80
N ILE A 100 -27.18 8.57 17.51
CA ILE A 100 -25.83 8.82 16.99
C ILE A 100 -25.77 10.27 16.55
N THR A 101 -24.77 11.02 17.02
CA THR A 101 -24.67 12.46 16.76
C THR A 101 -23.68 12.81 15.65
N PHE A 102 -23.80 14.00 15.07
CA PHE A 102 -22.81 14.49 14.09
C PHE A 102 -21.41 14.61 14.68
N SER A 103 -21.29 14.97 15.97
CA SER A 103 -19.99 15.02 16.65
C SER A 103 -19.33 13.64 16.75
N GLU A 104 -20.11 12.58 16.98
CA GLU A 104 -19.59 11.20 16.99
C GLU A 104 -19.09 10.79 15.59
N VAL A 105 -19.86 11.09 14.53
CA VAL A 105 -19.45 10.80 13.15
C VAL A 105 -18.17 11.55 12.80
N LYS A 106 -18.10 12.86 13.12
CA LYS A 106 -16.93 13.69 12.86
C LYS A 106 -15.68 13.15 13.57
N LYS A 107 -15.81 12.78 14.85
CA LYS A 107 -14.71 12.21 15.63
C LYS A 107 -14.22 10.88 15.05
N GLN A 108 -15.12 10.05 14.54
CA GLN A 108 -14.77 8.76 13.94
C GLN A 108 -14.02 8.91 12.61
N VAL A 109 -14.33 9.93 11.80
CA VAL A 109 -13.76 10.12 10.46
C VAL A 109 -12.55 11.06 10.45
N GLU A 110 -12.31 11.82 11.52
CA GLU A 110 -11.28 12.88 11.58
C GLU A 110 -9.89 12.43 11.07
N PRO A 111 -9.32 11.27 11.47
CA PRO A 111 -8.02 10.85 10.96
C PRO A 111 -8.01 10.66 9.44
N ASN A 112 -9.10 10.12 8.88
CA ASN A 112 -9.24 9.89 7.45
C ASN A 112 -9.46 11.20 6.70
N GLU A 113 -10.24 12.14 7.25
CA GLU A 113 -10.41 13.47 6.66
C GLU A 113 -9.09 14.24 6.55
N ALA A 114 -8.20 14.12 7.54
CA ALA A 114 -6.88 14.76 7.49
C ALA A 114 -6.07 14.27 6.29
N VAL A 115 -5.98 12.95 6.11
CA VAL A 115 -5.28 12.33 4.96
C VAL A 115 -5.91 12.72 3.62
N LEU A 116 -7.25 12.78 3.56
CA LEU A 116 -7.95 13.19 2.34
C LEU A 116 -7.64 14.64 1.96
N ARG A 117 -7.53 15.55 2.93
CA ARG A 117 -7.18 16.95 2.69
C ARG A 117 -5.74 17.16 2.23
N GLU A 118 -4.84 16.25 2.57
CA GLU A 118 -3.46 16.26 2.06
C GLU A 118 -3.39 15.75 0.62
N THR A 119 -4.28 14.83 0.24
CA THR A 119 -4.24 14.13 -1.05
C THR A 119 -5.07 14.81 -2.14
N TYR A 120 -6.23 15.37 -1.78
CA TYR A 120 -7.22 15.88 -2.73
C TYR A 120 -7.51 17.38 -2.52
N GLN A 121 -7.97 18.05 -3.58
CA GLN A 121 -8.34 19.47 -3.55
C GLN A 121 -9.63 19.72 -4.33
N GLY A 122 -10.23 20.90 -4.13
CA GLY A 122 -11.40 21.33 -4.90
C GLY A 122 -12.65 20.45 -4.69
N PRO A 123 -13.52 20.29 -5.70
CA PRO A 123 -14.76 19.51 -5.60
C PRO A 123 -14.55 18.04 -5.23
N GLU A 124 -13.49 17.40 -5.73
CA GLU A 124 -13.20 15.99 -5.43
C GLU A 124 -12.99 15.77 -3.92
N LEU A 125 -12.28 16.68 -3.25
CA LEU A 125 -12.09 16.61 -1.80
C LEU A 125 -13.42 16.62 -1.05
N VAL A 126 -14.37 17.45 -1.48
CA VAL A 126 -15.69 17.57 -0.86
C VAL A 126 -16.46 16.25 -0.97
N ASP A 127 -16.45 15.64 -2.16
CA ASP A 127 -17.11 14.36 -2.40
C ASP A 127 -16.48 13.23 -1.59
N ARG A 128 -15.14 13.16 -1.52
CA ARG A 128 -14.42 12.16 -0.72
C ARG A 128 -14.69 12.32 0.78
N ILE A 129 -14.71 13.54 1.30
CA ILE A 129 -15.05 13.79 2.71
C ILE A 129 -16.50 13.40 2.99
N LYS A 130 -17.44 13.72 2.08
CA LYS A 130 -18.85 13.33 2.22
C LYS A 130 -19.00 11.81 2.25
N GLU A 131 -18.34 11.11 1.33
CA GLU A 131 -18.31 9.64 1.30
C GLU A 131 -17.71 9.06 2.59
N ALA A 132 -16.60 9.62 3.07
CA ALA A 132 -15.95 9.17 4.30
C ALA A 132 -16.87 9.34 5.52
N ARG A 133 -17.57 10.48 5.62
CA ARG A 133 -18.56 10.74 6.68
C ARG A 133 -19.73 9.78 6.63
N LEU A 134 -20.28 9.51 5.44
CA LEU A 134 -21.36 8.53 5.26
C LEU A 134 -20.91 7.12 5.67
N ASN A 135 -19.70 6.72 5.32
CA ASN A 135 -19.14 5.44 5.72
C ASN A 135 -18.90 5.36 7.23
N ALA A 136 -18.44 6.45 7.87
CA ALA A 136 -18.30 6.52 9.32
C ALA A 136 -19.65 6.42 10.03
N LEU A 137 -20.69 7.10 9.55
CA LEU A 137 -22.05 6.99 10.08
C LEU A 137 -22.59 5.57 9.97
N ARG A 138 -22.43 4.91 8.81
CA ARG A 138 -22.81 3.50 8.62
C ARG A 138 -22.07 2.57 9.59
N ALA A 139 -20.77 2.78 9.79
CA ALA A 139 -19.98 1.99 10.72
C ALA A 139 -20.43 2.17 12.18
N LEU A 140 -20.83 3.38 12.58
CA LEU A 140 -21.39 3.64 13.91
C LEU A 140 -22.76 2.96 14.10
N ILE A 141 -23.62 3.02 13.09
CA ILE A 141 -24.91 2.31 13.09
C ILE A 141 -24.68 0.80 13.24
N GLU A 142 -23.79 0.22 12.42
CA GLU A 142 -23.47 -1.21 12.51
C GLU A 142 -22.91 -1.61 13.87
N ARG A 143 -21.97 -0.83 14.42
CA ARG A 143 -21.43 -1.07 15.76
C ARG A 143 -22.55 -1.13 16.80
N GLU A 144 -23.48 -0.17 16.76
CA GLU A 144 -24.59 -0.12 17.70
C GLU A 144 -25.52 -1.34 17.55
N LEU A 145 -25.88 -1.71 16.32
CA LEU A 145 -26.69 -2.90 16.06
C LEU A 145 -26.05 -4.18 16.63
N ILE A 146 -24.74 -4.33 16.47
CA ILE A 146 -24.00 -5.49 17.00
C ILE A 146 -24.02 -5.52 18.53
N ILE A 147 -23.82 -4.36 19.18
CA ILE A 147 -23.84 -4.25 20.64
C ILE A 147 -25.24 -4.57 21.19
N GLN A 148 -26.29 -4.12 20.50
CA GLN A 148 -27.66 -4.44 20.87
C GLN A 148 -27.97 -5.94 20.70
N ASP A 149 -27.50 -6.58 19.62
CA ASP A 149 -27.63 -8.04 19.44
C ASP A 149 -26.91 -8.82 20.54
N PHE A 150 -25.70 -8.37 20.94
CA PHE A 150 -24.95 -8.96 22.05
C PHE A 150 -25.75 -8.91 23.37
N LYS A 151 -26.30 -7.73 23.71
CA LYS A 151 -27.13 -7.53 24.90
C LYS A 151 -28.41 -8.36 24.85
N LYS A 152 -29.09 -8.38 23.70
CA LYS A 152 -30.33 -9.14 23.48
C LYS A 152 -30.14 -10.65 23.67
N LYS A 153 -28.98 -11.17 23.27
CA LYS A 153 -28.61 -12.59 23.45
C LYS A 153 -28.16 -12.93 24.88
N GLY A 154 -28.08 -11.94 25.78
CA GLY A 154 -27.68 -12.14 27.17
C GLY A 154 -26.21 -12.53 27.35
N TYR A 155 -25.36 -12.24 26.35
CA TYR A 155 -23.93 -12.47 26.48
C TYR A 155 -23.31 -11.50 27.48
N GLN A 156 -22.23 -11.94 28.13
CA GLN A 156 -21.53 -11.16 29.15
C GLN A 156 -20.02 -11.25 28.92
N ILE A 157 -19.32 -10.15 29.19
CA ILE A 157 -17.86 -10.10 29.26
C ILE A 157 -17.52 -9.75 30.71
N PRO A 158 -16.74 -10.59 31.41
CA PRO A 158 -16.33 -10.29 32.77
C PRO A 158 -15.53 -8.99 32.85
N ASP A 159 -15.79 -8.15 33.85
CA ASP A 159 -15.06 -6.90 34.07
C ASP A 159 -13.55 -7.13 34.24
N THR A 160 -13.17 -8.25 34.86
CA THR A 160 -11.78 -8.68 35.04
C THR A 160 -11.04 -8.83 33.71
N PHE A 161 -11.75 -9.20 32.64
CA PHE A 161 -11.17 -9.24 31.30
C PHE A 161 -10.81 -7.85 30.79
N ILE A 162 -11.72 -6.88 30.97
CA ILE A 162 -11.50 -5.48 30.57
C ILE A 162 -10.35 -4.87 31.37
N GLU A 163 -10.33 -5.08 32.68
CA GLU A 163 -9.23 -4.63 33.54
C GLU A 163 -7.88 -5.24 33.14
N GLY A 164 -7.86 -6.52 32.77
CA GLY A 164 -6.69 -7.18 32.22
C GLY A 164 -6.19 -6.49 30.94
N ARG A 165 -7.10 -6.20 30.00
CA ARG A 165 -6.76 -5.50 28.75
C ARG A 165 -6.23 -4.08 28.99
N VAL A 166 -6.78 -3.33 29.95
CA VAL A 166 -6.25 -2.01 30.35
C VAL A 166 -4.85 -2.16 30.95
N ARG A 167 -4.64 -3.17 31.80
CA ARG A 167 -3.32 -3.43 32.41
C ARG A 167 -2.26 -3.78 31.37
N ASP A 168 -2.61 -4.60 30.39
CA ASP A 168 -1.73 -4.96 29.28
C ASP A 168 -1.41 -3.74 28.40
N MET A 169 -2.40 -2.87 28.14
CA MET A 169 -2.19 -1.59 27.46
C MET A 169 -1.20 -0.70 28.20
N ILE A 170 -1.37 -0.51 29.51
CA ILE A 170 -0.47 0.29 30.34
C ILE A 170 0.95 -0.30 30.34
N ARG A 171 1.09 -1.63 30.46
CA ARG A 171 2.40 -2.29 30.41
C ARG A 171 3.08 -2.11 29.05
N SER A 172 2.32 -2.25 27.96
CA SER A 172 2.87 -2.30 26.60
C SER A 172 3.13 -0.93 25.97
N GLN A 173 2.32 0.08 26.27
CA GLN A 173 2.41 1.42 25.66
C GLN A 173 2.92 2.50 26.61
N PHE A 174 2.94 2.24 27.92
CA PHE A 174 3.31 3.22 28.94
C PHE A 174 4.36 2.67 29.93
N ASP A 175 5.02 1.55 29.61
CA ASP A 175 6.02 0.90 30.47
C ASP A 175 5.53 0.61 31.90
N GLY A 176 4.23 0.42 32.08
CA GLY A 176 3.62 0.23 33.39
C GLY A 176 3.20 1.52 34.12
N ASP A 177 3.48 2.70 33.57
CA ASP A 177 3.12 3.99 34.17
C ASP A 177 1.63 4.32 33.98
N ARG A 178 0.85 4.03 35.01
CA ARG A 178 -0.59 4.35 35.04
C ARG A 178 -0.86 5.86 35.05
N ILE A 179 0.01 6.68 35.63
CA ILE A 179 -0.18 8.13 35.70
C ILE A 179 -0.01 8.73 34.30
N ALA A 180 1.01 8.28 33.56
CA ALA A 180 1.20 8.66 32.16
C ALA A 180 -0.02 8.29 31.30
N PHE A 181 -0.57 7.09 31.47
CA PHE A 181 -1.79 6.67 30.80
C PHE A 181 -2.98 7.59 31.07
N ILE A 182 -3.29 7.88 32.34
CA ILE A 182 -4.40 8.76 32.71
C ILE A 182 -4.18 10.18 32.17
N ARG A 183 -2.96 10.71 32.23
CA ARG A 183 -2.61 12.02 31.67
C ARG A 183 -2.87 12.08 30.17
N THR A 184 -2.49 11.04 29.42
CA THR A 184 -2.75 10.95 27.98
C THR A 184 -4.25 10.89 27.66
N LEU A 185 -5.03 10.15 28.45
CA LEU A 185 -6.49 10.14 28.29
C LEU A 185 -7.09 11.53 28.53
N GLN A 186 -6.67 12.21 29.59
CA GLN A 186 -7.13 13.57 29.90
C GLN A 186 -6.74 14.59 28.82
N ALA A 187 -5.53 14.50 28.28
CA ALA A 187 -5.08 15.35 27.16
C ALA A 187 -5.94 15.16 25.91
N ASN A 188 -6.49 13.97 25.70
CA ASN A 188 -7.42 13.64 24.61
C ASN A 188 -8.90 13.85 24.99
N GLY A 189 -9.19 14.48 26.15
CA GLY A 189 -10.55 14.73 26.62
C GLY A 189 -11.34 13.46 26.94
N MET A 190 -10.67 12.38 27.37
CA MET A 190 -11.28 11.09 27.67
C MET A 190 -11.09 10.70 29.14
N THR A 191 -12.11 10.12 29.77
CA THR A 191 -12.01 9.53 31.10
C THR A 191 -11.62 8.05 31.00
N GLU A 192 -11.03 7.49 32.05
CA GLU A 192 -10.75 6.04 32.10
C GLU A 192 -12.03 5.21 31.94
N GLU A 193 -13.14 5.65 32.54
CA GLU A 193 -14.42 4.96 32.38
C GLU A 193 -14.87 4.95 30.92
N ARG A 194 -14.83 6.11 30.24
CA ARG A 194 -15.18 6.17 28.81
C ARG A 194 -14.22 5.31 27.96
N TYR A 195 -12.95 5.25 28.32
CA TYR A 195 -11.98 4.38 27.66
C TYR A 195 -12.33 2.90 27.84
N LYS A 196 -12.64 2.46 29.07
CA LYS A 196 -13.07 1.09 29.37
C LYS A 196 -14.34 0.71 28.61
N GLN A 197 -15.32 1.61 28.54
CA GLN A 197 -16.54 1.40 27.74
C GLN A 197 -16.23 1.28 26.24
N ASN A 198 -15.38 2.14 25.69
CA ASN A 198 -14.95 2.04 24.29
C ASN A 198 -14.24 0.70 24.01
N LEU A 199 -13.40 0.25 24.93
CA LEU A 199 -12.70 -1.03 24.85
C LEU A 199 -13.66 -2.21 24.93
N LEU A 200 -14.62 -2.17 25.84
CA LEU A 200 -15.69 -3.16 25.97
C LEU A 200 -16.48 -3.27 24.66
N ASP A 201 -16.95 -2.15 24.11
CA ASP A 201 -17.66 -2.13 22.83
C ASP A 201 -16.84 -2.73 21.69
N GLN A 202 -15.54 -2.41 21.61
CA GLN A 202 -14.64 -2.98 20.60
C GLN A 202 -14.54 -4.50 20.74
N ILE A 203 -14.40 -5.00 21.98
CA ILE A 203 -14.33 -6.43 22.28
C ILE A 203 -15.65 -7.11 21.94
N ILE A 204 -16.80 -6.51 22.28
CA ILE A 204 -18.13 -7.02 21.92
C ILE A 204 -18.24 -7.15 20.41
N VAL A 205 -17.92 -6.09 19.66
CA VAL A 205 -18.01 -6.11 18.19
C VAL A 205 -17.11 -7.18 17.60
N GLN A 206 -15.87 -7.28 18.07
CA GLN A 206 -14.92 -8.29 17.59
C GLN A 206 -15.39 -9.71 17.93
N ALA A 207 -15.82 -9.95 19.16
CA ALA A 207 -16.31 -11.26 19.61
C ALA A 207 -17.56 -11.68 18.83
N MET A 208 -18.51 -10.77 18.61
CA MET A 208 -19.72 -11.04 17.84
C MET A 208 -19.43 -11.30 16.36
N ARG A 209 -18.51 -10.55 15.75
CA ARG A 209 -18.04 -10.83 14.38
C ARG A 209 -17.43 -12.21 14.32
N MET A 210 -16.49 -12.52 15.20
CA MET A 210 -15.86 -13.84 15.23
C MET A 210 -16.90 -14.95 15.44
N LYS A 211 -17.83 -14.81 16.39
CA LYS A 211 -18.85 -15.83 16.65
C LYS A 211 -19.77 -16.07 15.46
N ASN A 212 -20.33 -15.01 14.86
CA ASN A 212 -21.29 -15.16 13.75
C ASN A 212 -20.64 -15.50 12.40
N VAL A 213 -19.31 -15.37 12.28
CA VAL A 213 -18.54 -15.68 11.07
C VAL A 213 -17.80 -17.01 11.15
N SER A 214 -17.43 -17.47 12.35
CA SER A 214 -16.56 -18.65 12.54
C SER A 214 -17.30 -19.98 12.60
N ASP A 215 -18.63 -19.99 12.63
CA ASP A 215 -19.42 -21.22 12.70
C ASP A 215 -19.26 -22.04 11.40
N SER A 216 -18.31 -23.00 11.44
CA SER A 216 -18.18 -24.16 10.55
C SER A 216 -18.20 -23.86 9.05
N ILE A 217 -17.45 -22.85 8.60
CA ILE A 217 -17.26 -22.68 7.16
C ILE A 217 -16.34 -23.80 6.65
N VAL A 218 -16.95 -24.85 6.09
CA VAL A 218 -16.23 -25.93 5.41
C VAL A 218 -16.07 -25.55 3.93
N ILE A 219 -14.85 -25.70 3.42
CA ILE A 219 -14.54 -25.61 1.99
C ILE A 219 -14.44 -27.04 1.46
N SER A 220 -15.33 -27.43 0.55
CA SER A 220 -15.26 -28.77 -0.03
C SER A 220 -14.20 -28.82 -1.14
N PRO A 221 -13.60 -30.00 -1.41
CA PRO A 221 -12.67 -30.17 -2.53
C PRO A 221 -13.27 -29.72 -3.87
N TYR A 222 -14.56 -29.99 -4.10
CA TYR A 222 -15.29 -29.54 -5.28
C TYR A 222 -15.29 -28.01 -5.43
N GLN A 223 -15.44 -27.25 -4.34
CA GLN A 223 -15.40 -25.79 -4.40
C GLN A 223 -14.01 -25.26 -4.77
N VAL A 224 -12.95 -25.93 -4.31
CA VAL A 224 -11.57 -25.59 -4.68
C VAL A 224 -11.36 -25.83 -6.18
N GLU A 225 -11.80 -26.97 -6.69
CA GLU A 225 -11.72 -27.31 -8.12
C GLU A 225 -12.51 -26.33 -8.98
N GLN A 226 -13.76 -26.04 -8.60
CA GLN A 226 -14.58 -25.09 -9.33
C GLN A 226 -13.94 -23.70 -9.35
N TYR A 227 -13.47 -23.20 -8.20
CA TYR A 227 -12.78 -21.91 -8.12
C TYR A 227 -11.54 -21.88 -9.01
N TYR A 228 -10.73 -22.95 -9.01
CA TYR A 228 -9.55 -23.06 -9.85
C TYR A 228 -9.89 -22.97 -11.35
N HIS A 229 -10.94 -23.67 -11.78
CA HIS A 229 -11.40 -23.66 -13.17
C HIS A 229 -11.99 -22.31 -13.58
N ASP A 230 -12.82 -21.71 -12.73
CA ASP A 230 -13.46 -20.41 -12.98
C ASP A 230 -12.44 -19.26 -12.99
N HIS A 231 -11.28 -19.44 -12.35
CA HIS A 231 -10.24 -18.41 -12.18
C HIS A 231 -8.86 -18.83 -12.69
N LEU A 232 -8.78 -19.68 -13.72
CA LEU A 232 -7.49 -20.18 -14.26
C LEU A 232 -6.48 -19.08 -14.56
N ALA A 233 -6.96 -17.92 -15.03
CA ALA A 233 -6.14 -16.75 -15.33
C ALA A 233 -5.33 -16.24 -14.13
N LEU A 234 -5.84 -16.38 -12.89
CA LEU A 234 -5.14 -15.99 -11.66
C LEU A 234 -3.95 -16.90 -11.35
N PHE A 235 -3.91 -18.09 -11.96
CA PHE A 235 -2.91 -19.13 -11.69
C PHE A 235 -1.95 -19.33 -12.87
N VAL A 236 -2.00 -18.46 -13.88
CA VAL A 236 -1.04 -18.45 -14.98
C VAL A 236 0.28 -17.85 -14.49
N GLU A 237 1.35 -18.61 -14.62
CA GLU A 237 2.71 -18.07 -14.49
C GLU A 237 3.13 -17.51 -15.85
N PRO A 238 3.48 -16.21 -15.93
CA PRO A 238 3.93 -15.63 -17.17
C PRO A 238 5.22 -16.31 -17.64
N PRO A 239 5.50 -16.28 -18.96
CA PRO A 239 6.75 -16.79 -19.48
C PRO A 239 7.92 -16.03 -18.84
N SER A 240 8.98 -16.76 -18.52
CA SER A 240 10.20 -16.21 -17.93
C SER A 240 11.44 -16.79 -18.58
N VAL A 241 12.51 -16.02 -18.57
CA VAL A 241 13.80 -16.37 -19.14
C VAL A 241 14.87 -16.21 -18.07
N LYS A 242 15.86 -17.11 -18.08
CA LYS A 242 17.06 -16.97 -17.26
C LYS A 242 18.17 -16.43 -18.14
N LEU A 243 18.68 -15.23 -17.85
CA LEU A 243 19.60 -14.56 -18.77
C LEU A 243 20.76 -13.89 -18.06
N ARG A 244 21.87 -13.77 -18.79
CA ARG A 244 22.99 -12.88 -18.47
C ARG A 244 23.03 -11.71 -19.43
N LEU A 245 23.51 -10.57 -18.95
CA LEU A 245 23.53 -9.33 -19.70
C LEU A 245 24.88 -8.61 -19.56
N ILE A 246 25.40 -8.12 -20.69
CA ILE A 246 26.49 -7.13 -20.74
C ILE A 246 25.87 -5.84 -21.25
N PHE A 247 26.00 -4.79 -20.45
CA PHE A 247 25.68 -3.42 -20.83
C PHE A 247 26.94 -2.61 -21.05
N LEU A 248 26.99 -1.82 -22.13
CA LEU A 248 27.99 -0.81 -22.42
C LEU A 248 27.28 0.51 -22.69
N GLN A 249 27.60 1.57 -21.95
CA GLN A 249 26.94 2.86 -22.10
C GLN A 249 27.37 3.53 -23.41
N LYS A 250 26.42 4.18 -24.10
CA LYS A 250 26.74 4.98 -25.30
C LYS A 250 27.60 6.18 -24.92
N SER A 251 28.61 6.47 -25.74
CA SER A 251 29.39 7.70 -25.57
C SER A 251 28.51 8.92 -25.82
N VAL A 252 28.63 9.92 -24.93
CA VAL A 252 28.00 11.23 -25.13
C VAL A 252 28.70 12.02 -26.24
N LEU A 253 29.97 11.72 -26.48
CA LEU A 253 30.79 12.35 -27.50
C LEU A 253 30.87 11.44 -28.72
N LYS A 254 30.29 11.91 -29.84
CA LYS A 254 30.40 11.24 -31.14
C LYS A 254 31.75 11.59 -31.76
N GLU A 255 32.64 10.62 -31.78
CA GLU A 255 33.93 10.75 -32.46
C GLU A 255 33.76 10.52 -33.96
N ARG A 256 34.63 11.12 -34.77
CA ARG A 256 34.68 10.86 -36.22
C ARG A 256 36.02 10.25 -36.56
N ARG A 257 36.01 9.22 -37.40
CA ARG A 257 37.21 8.64 -37.98
C ARG A 257 37.12 8.66 -39.50
N VAL A 258 38.27 8.66 -40.16
CA VAL A 258 38.34 8.51 -41.62
C VAL A 258 38.45 7.03 -41.95
N GLY A 259 37.48 6.49 -42.67
CA GLY A 259 37.45 5.10 -43.11
C GLY A 259 38.53 4.78 -44.15
N PRO A 260 38.76 3.49 -44.45
CA PRO A 260 39.73 3.08 -45.47
C PRO A 260 39.44 3.63 -46.88
N ASP A 261 38.20 4.05 -47.14
CA ASP A 261 37.75 4.68 -48.38
C ASP A 261 37.88 6.22 -48.37
N GLY A 262 38.48 6.79 -47.32
CA GLY A 262 38.72 8.23 -47.17
C GLY A 262 37.50 9.03 -46.69
N LYS A 263 36.38 8.39 -46.34
CA LYS A 263 35.17 9.10 -45.87
C LYS A 263 35.13 9.23 -44.35
N GLU A 264 34.57 10.33 -43.85
CA GLU A 264 34.28 10.47 -42.43
C GLU A 264 33.13 9.53 -42.03
N GLU A 265 33.39 8.69 -41.04
CA GLU A 265 32.41 7.79 -40.43
C GLU A 265 32.25 8.15 -38.94
N GLU A 266 31.01 8.04 -38.44
CA GLU A 266 30.73 8.14 -37.01
C GLU A 266 31.35 6.94 -36.28
N TYR A 267 32.19 7.21 -35.29
CA TYR A 267 32.85 6.20 -34.48
C TYR A 267 32.26 6.19 -33.06
N ASP A 268 31.70 5.05 -32.68
CA ASP A 268 31.17 4.80 -31.34
C ASP A 268 31.97 3.67 -30.70
N GLN A 269 32.95 4.02 -29.86
CA GLN A 269 33.87 3.07 -29.24
C GLN A 269 33.14 1.98 -28.42
N PRO A 270 32.10 2.29 -27.62
CA PRO A 270 31.21 1.29 -27.02
C PRO A 270 30.57 0.31 -28.02
N LEU A 271 30.15 0.75 -29.20
CA LEU A 271 29.57 -0.13 -30.22
C LEU A 271 30.61 -1.10 -30.76
N GLU A 272 31.81 -0.60 -31.08
CA GLU A 272 32.89 -1.45 -31.60
C GLU A 272 33.36 -2.45 -30.55
N THR A 273 33.39 -2.04 -29.28
CA THR A 273 33.64 -2.94 -28.14
C THR A 273 32.55 -4.01 -28.05
N ALA A 274 31.28 -3.63 -28.19
CA ALA A 274 30.17 -4.58 -28.17
C ALA A 274 30.31 -5.64 -29.30
N LYS A 275 30.65 -5.22 -30.53
CA LYS A 275 30.87 -6.14 -31.67
C LYS A 275 32.06 -7.07 -31.45
N GLU A 276 33.13 -6.57 -30.82
CA GLU A 276 34.28 -7.42 -30.46
C GLU A 276 33.89 -8.48 -29.42
N LEU A 277 33.14 -8.09 -28.39
CA LEU A 277 32.63 -9.02 -27.38
C LEU A 277 31.68 -10.04 -28.00
N GLU A 278 30.79 -9.62 -28.89
CA GLU A 278 29.92 -10.51 -29.65
C GLU A 278 30.72 -11.56 -30.41
N THR A 279 31.79 -11.15 -31.10
CA THR A 279 32.68 -12.05 -31.83
C THR A 279 33.37 -13.04 -30.88
N LYS A 280 33.93 -12.56 -29.77
CA LYS A 280 34.54 -13.42 -28.74
C LYS A 280 33.55 -14.45 -28.19
N LEU A 281 32.30 -14.04 -27.94
CA LEU A 281 31.22 -14.90 -27.47
C LEU A 281 30.84 -15.96 -28.51
N ARG A 282 30.77 -15.60 -29.79
CA ARG A 282 30.53 -16.55 -30.89
C ARG A 282 31.63 -17.62 -30.99
N PHE A 283 32.87 -17.28 -30.65
CA PHE A 283 34.00 -18.23 -30.58
C PHE A 283 34.12 -18.97 -29.23
N GLY A 284 33.14 -18.85 -28.33
CA GLY A 284 33.07 -19.65 -27.11
C GLY A 284 33.74 -19.04 -25.87
N ALA A 285 34.06 -17.74 -25.88
CA ALA A 285 34.50 -17.06 -24.66
C ALA A 285 33.43 -17.12 -23.55
N ASN A 286 33.86 -17.17 -22.29
CA ASN A 286 32.94 -17.21 -21.16
C ASN A 286 32.21 -15.86 -20.98
N PHE A 287 30.89 -15.88 -21.02
CA PHE A 287 30.08 -14.66 -20.91
C PHE A 287 30.26 -13.94 -19.57
N GLY A 288 30.33 -14.69 -18.47
CA GLY A 288 30.51 -14.11 -17.13
C GLY A 288 31.84 -13.40 -16.95
N ASP A 289 32.91 -13.90 -17.57
CA ASP A 289 34.23 -13.27 -17.54
C ASP A 289 34.24 -11.95 -18.33
N LEU A 290 33.66 -11.96 -19.53
CA LEU A 290 33.51 -10.74 -20.33
C LEU A 290 32.60 -9.72 -19.67
N ALA A 291 31.51 -10.17 -19.02
CA ALA A 291 30.65 -9.29 -18.25
C ALA A 291 31.40 -8.65 -17.08
N ARG A 292 32.18 -9.42 -16.32
CA ARG A 292 33.01 -8.90 -15.21
C ARG A 292 34.08 -7.94 -15.67
N ALA A 293 34.66 -8.13 -16.84
CA ALA A 293 35.69 -7.24 -17.36
C ALA A 293 35.06 -5.95 -17.94
N TYR A 294 34.09 -6.08 -18.84
CA TYR A 294 33.66 -5.00 -19.72
C TYR A 294 32.32 -4.39 -19.37
N SER A 295 31.40 -5.10 -18.71
CA SER A 295 30.08 -4.53 -18.47
C SER A 295 30.12 -3.32 -17.55
N GLU A 296 29.20 -2.38 -17.78
CA GLU A 296 28.96 -1.19 -16.97
C GLU A 296 27.61 -1.28 -16.23
N GLY A 297 26.93 -2.44 -16.31
CA GLY A 297 25.66 -2.70 -15.64
C GLY A 297 25.79 -3.05 -14.16
N PRO A 298 24.69 -2.97 -13.38
CA PRO A 298 24.71 -3.20 -11.93
C PRO A 298 25.10 -4.63 -11.53
N ARG A 299 24.92 -5.62 -12.42
CA ARG A 299 25.25 -7.04 -12.20
C ARG A 299 26.62 -7.45 -12.75
N LYS A 300 27.49 -6.48 -13.05
CA LYS A 300 28.84 -6.73 -13.58
C LYS A 300 29.60 -7.78 -12.76
N GLN A 301 29.59 -7.65 -11.44
CA GLN A 301 30.38 -8.49 -10.53
C GLN A 301 29.88 -9.94 -10.48
N GLU A 302 28.57 -10.16 -10.66
CA GLU A 302 27.94 -11.47 -10.78
C GLU A 302 28.01 -12.04 -12.21
N GLY A 303 28.86 -11.48 -13.07
CA GLY A 303 28.99 -11.93 -14.46
C GLY A 303 27.75 -11.65 -15.31
N GLY A 304 27.01 -10.60 -14.97
CA GLY A 304 25.82 -10.17 -15.67
C GLY A 304 24.56 -10.99 -15.36
N ASP A 305 24.59 -11.89 -14.38
CA ASP A 305 23.46 -12.78 -14.06
C ASP A 305 22.27 -12.00 -13.49
N LEU A 306 21.14 -12.07 -14.21
CA LEU A 306 19.86 -11.47 -13.81
C LEU A 306 18.91 -12.49 -13.20
N GLY A 307 19.26 -13.78 -13.19
CA GLY A 307 18.37 -14.85 -12.77
C GLY A 307 17.14 -14.98 -13.68
N TRP A 308 16.03 -15.45 -13.11
CA TRP A 308 14.74 -15.57 -13.81
C TRP A 308 14.03 -14.22 -13.87
N VAL A 309 13.79 -13.74 -15.09
CA VAL A 309 13.12 -12.47 -15.35
C VAL A 309 11.92 -12.66 -16.27
N THR A 310 10.89 -11.85 -16.05
CA THR A 310 9.67 -11.80 -16.87
C THR A 310 9.74 -10.61 -17.83
N ARG A 311 8.93 -10.66 -18.89
CA ARG A 311 8.95 -9.66 -19.98
C ARG A 311 8.71 -8.23 -19.48
N ASP A 312 7.87 -8.04 -18.47
CA ASP A 312 7.54 -6.75 -17.83
C ASP A 312 8.68 -6.15 -17.01
N THR A 313 9.66 -6.95 -16.59
CA THR A 313 10.84 -6.48 -15.85
C THR A 313 11.98 -6.00 -16.76
N LEU A 314 11.87 -6.28 -18.06
CA LEU A 314 12.87 -5.93 -19.07
C LEU A 314 12.38 -4.75 -19.92
N ARG A 315 13.32 -4.00 -20.48
CA ARG A 315 12.98 -3.03 -21.52
C ARG A 315 12.44 -3.72 -22.76
N PRO A 316 11.49 -3.13 -23.50
CA PRO A 316 10.85 -3.78 -24.65
C PRO A 316 11.84 -4.39 -25.65
N GLU A 317 12.88 -3.64 -26.02
CA GLU A 317 13.89 -4.06 -27.00
C GLU A 317 14.70 -5.27 -26.50
N ILE A 318 15.02 -5.31 -25.21
CA ILE A 318 15.73 -6.42 -24.56
C ILE A 318 14.80 -7.62 -24.42
N ALA A 319 13.54 -7.40 -24.04
CA ALA A 319 12.55 -8.44 -23.89
C ALA A 319 12.25 -9.14 -25.23
N ASP A 320 12.14 -8.38 -26.32
CA ASP A 320 11.91 -8.94 -27.65
C ASP A 320 13.04 -9.87 -28.09
N ALA A 321 14.29 -9.46 -27.88
CA ALA A 321 15.45 -10.32 -28.14
C ALA A 321 15.46 -11.54 -27.20
N ALA A 322 15.41 -11.33 -25.88
CA ALA A 322 15.53 -12.40 -24.88
C ALA A 322 14.45 -13.48 -25.04
N PHE A 323 13.20 -13.09 -25.29
CA PHE A 323 12.09 -14.03 -25.48
C PHE A 323 12.02 -14.60 -26.89
N GLY A 324 12.75 -14.06 -27.87
CA GLY A 324 12.92 -14.63 -29.21
C GLY A 324 14.00 -15.72 -29.28
N MET A 325 14.97 -15.70 -28.37
CA MET A 325 16.12 -16.60 -28.36
C MET A 325 15.81 -18.02 -27.86
N PHE A 326 16.70 -18.96 -28.21
CA PHE A 326 16.77 -20.32 -27.68
C PHE A 326 17.79 -20.43 -26.52
N PRO A 327 17.56 -21.31 -25.52
CA PRO A 327 18.54 -21.55 -24.46
C PRO A 327 19.93 -21.92 -25.01
N GLY A 328 20.97 -21.35 -24.41
CA GLY A 328 22.37 -21.42 -24.85
C GLY A 328 22.78 -20.38 -25.90
N GLN A 329 21.84 -19.63 -26.47
CA GLN A 329 22.13 -18.63 -27.50
C GLN A 329 22.65 -17.32 -26.90
N THR A 330 23.55 -16.66 -27.63
CA THR A 330 23.96 -15.27 -27.39
C THR A 330 23.34 -14.37 -28.46
N SER A 331 22.85 -13.20 -28.07
CA SER A 331 22.24 -12.23 -29.00
C SER A 331 23.30 -11.53 -29.85
N ASP A 332 22.87 -10.94 -30.97
CA ASP A 332 23.63 -9.87 -31.60
C ASP A 332 23.63 -8.61 -30.69
N VAL A 333 24.43 -7.60 -31.03
CA VAL A 333 24.42 -6.32 -30.29
C VAL A 333 23.06 -5.62 -30.43
N ILE A 334 22.39 -5.41 -29.30
CA ILE A 334 21.12 -4.70 -29.23
C ILE A 334 21.40 -3.24 -28.88
N ALA A 335 21.10 -2.33 -29.81
CA ALA A 335 21.25 -0.90 -29.60
C ALA A 335 19.97 -0.31 -28.99
N THR A 336 20.15 0.49 -27.94
CA THR A 336 19.07 1.22 -27.26
C THR A 336 19.47 2.70 -27.10
N PRO A 337 18.58 3.60 -26.63
CA PRO A 337 18.92 5.02 -26.47
C PRO A 337 20.09 5.29 -25.49
N ASP A 338 20.24 4.45 -24.47
CA ASP A 338 21.19 4.52 -23.37
C ASP A 338 22.51 3.77 -23.62
N GLY A 339 22.52 2.76 -24.48
CA GLY A 339 23.72 1.95 -24.68
C GLY A 339 23.56 0.78 -25.63
N TYR A 340 24.46 -0.18 -25.47
CA TYR A 340 24.53 -1.42 -26.21
C TYR A 340 24.43 -2.60 -25.25
N TYR A 341 23.63 -3.59 -25.63
CA TYR A 341 23.34 -4.76 -24.82
C TYR A 341 23.71 -6.03 -25.58
N LEU A 342 24.38 -6.94 -24.89
CA LEU A 342 24.55 -8.33 -25.31
C LEU A 342 23.88 -9.23 -24.28
N LEU A 343 23.13 -10.21 -24.76
CA LEU A 343 22.38 -11.13 -23.92
C LEU A 343 22.89 -12.55 -24.14
N HIS A 344 22.90 -13.34 -23.07
CA HIS A 344 23.04 -14.78 -23.16
C HIS A 344 21.88 -15.43 -22.44
N LEU A 345 21.10 -16.23 -23.16
CA LEU A 345 19.93 -16.91 -22.62
C LEU A 345 20.35 -18.26 -22.05
N GLU A 346 20.32 -18.44 -20.74
CA GLU A 346 20.66 -19.72 -20.10
C GLU A 346 19.51 -20.73 -20.19
N ASP A 347 18.28 -20.28 -19.90
CA ASP A 347 17.11 -21.15 -19.86
C ASP A 347 15.82 -20.36 -20.13
N LYS A 348 14.74 -21.04 -20.51
CA LYS A 348 13.45 -20.44 -20.89
C LYS A 348 12.28 -21.27 -20.41
N ARG A 349 11.41 -20.65 -19.62
CA ARG A 349 10.14 -21.21 -19.18
C ARG A 349 9.01 -20.61 -19.99
N ARG A 350 8.22 -21.48 -20.60
CA ARG A 350 6.96 -21.10 -21.23
C ARG A 350 5.95 -20.69 -20.17
N GLU A 351 4.95 -19.96 -20.62
CA GLU A 351 3.74 -19.78 -19.84
C GLU A 351 3.20 -21.15 -19.42
N ARG A 352 2.80 -21.26 -18.15
CA ARG A 352 2.19 -22.47 -17.63
C ARG A 352 1.16 -22.12 -16.57
N VAL A 353 0.12 -22.92 -16.48
CA VAL A 353 -0.84 -22.83 -15.39
C VAL A 353 -0.26 -23.58 -14.20
N LYS A 354 -0.20 -22.95 -13.03
CA LYS A 354 0.18 -23.60 -11.78
C LYS A 354 -0.79 -24.75 -11.51
N PRO A 355 -0.33 -25.98 -11.24
CA PRO A 355 -1.24 -27.09 -10.95
C PRO A 355 -2.04 -26.80 -9.68
N ILE A 356 -3.30 -27.24 -9.63
CA ILE A 356 -4.20 -27.00 -8.49
C ILE A 356 -3.58 -27.42 -7.15
N SER A 357 -2.77 -28.49 -7.12
CA SER A 357 -2.07 -28.95 -5.93
C SER A 357 -1.12 -27.89 -5.34
N SER A 358 -0.49 -27.07 -6.19
CA SER A 358 0.43 -26.02 -5.76
C SER A 358 -0.26 -24.76 -5.23
N VAL A 359 -1.54 -24.55 -5.57
CA VAL A 359 -2.32 -23.35 -5.23
C VAL A 359 -3.54 -23.65 -4.35
N ARG A 360 -3.79 -24.91 -3.99
CA ARG A 360 -4.95 -25.34 -3.18
C ARG A 360 -5.12 -24.52 -1.91
N ASN A 361 -4.05 -24.36 -1.11
CA ASN A 361 -4.13 -23.60 0.16
C ASN A 361 -4.47 -22.12 -0.06
N GLN A 362 -3.98 -21.53 -1.16
CA GLN A 362 -4.30 -20.16 -1.54
C GLN A 362 -5.79 -20.04 -1.90
N ILE A 363 -6.31 -20.99 -2.68
CA ILE A 363 -7.73 -21.04 -3.06
C ILE A 363 -8.63 -21.24 -1.85
N GLU A 364 -8.30 -22.19 -0.97
CA GLU A 364 -9.05 -22.44 0.27
C GLU A 364 -9.08 -21.20 1.15
N SER A 365 -7.97 -20.48 1.28
CA SER A 365 -7.89 -19.24 2.03
C SER A 365 -8.77 -18.13 1.43
N ALA A 366 -8.75 -18.00 0.09
CA ALA A 366 -9.57 -17.04 -0.64
C ALA A 366 -11.08 -17.34 -0.48
N LEU A 367 -11.48 -18.59 -0.72
CA LEU A 367 -12.86 -19.05 -0.54
C LEU A 367 -13.34 -18.89 0.90
N LEU A 368 -12.48 -19.20 1.87
CA LEU A 368 -12.80 -19.03 3.28
C LEU A 368 -13.01 -17.54 3.61
N GLN A 369 -12.15 -16.65 3.11
CA GLN A 369 -12.33 -15.21 3.28
C GLN A 369 -13.62 -14.70 2.65
N GLU A 370 -13.91 -15.11 1.41
CA GLU A 370 -15.13 -14.73 0.70
C GLU A 370 -16.39 -15.17 1.45
N LYS A 371 -16.44 -16.45 1.86
CA LYS A 371 -17.57 -16.98 2.65
C LYS A 371 -17.73 -16.29 4.00
N ARG A 372 -16.61 -15.97 4.69
CA ARG A 372 -16.63 -15.22 5.95
C ARG A 372 -17.24 -13.83 5.75
N GLN A 373 -16.80 -13.13 4.71
CA GLN A 373 -17.33 -11.80 4.38
C GLN A 373 -18.82 -11.86 4.04
N ARG A 374 -19.24 -12.86 3.25
CA ARG A 374 -20.65 -13.07 2.92
C ARG A 374 -21.51 -13.35 4.16
N ARG A 375 -21.10 -14.30 5.02
CA ARG A 375 -21.77 -14.60 6.30
C ARG A 375 -21.87 -13.36 7.19
N GLN A 376 -20.80 -12.56 7.27
CA GLN A 376 -20.80 -11.31 8.03
C GLN A 376 -21.84 -10.33 7.48
N GLN A 377 -21.89 -10.17 6.16
CA GLN A 377 -22.83 -9.26 5.51
C GLN A 377 -24.29 -9.71 5.74
N GLU A 378 -24.59 -10.99 5.52
CA GLU A 378 -25.91 -11.59 5.79
C GLU A 378 -26.36 -11.37 7.24
N TRP A 379 -25.45 -11.56 8.20
CA TRP A 379 -25.73 -11.30 9.61
C TRP A 379 -26.04 -9.83 9.87
N LEU A 380 -25.21 -8.90 9.37
CA LEU A 380 -25.42 -7.45 9.54
C LEU A 380 -26.73 -6.99 8.89
N ASP A 381 -27.06 -7.50 7.70
CA ASP A 381 -28.31 -7.20 7.03
C ASP A 381 -29.50 -7.72 7.82
N SER A 382 -29.39 -8.90 8.43
CA SER A 382 -30.41 -9.41 9.34
C SER A 382 -30.62 -8.52 10.58
N LEU A 383 -29.56 -7.88 11.08
CA LEU A 383 -29.67 -6.93 12.20
C LEU A 383 -30.35 -5.63 11.76
N ARG A 384 -30.01 -5.13 10.57
CA ARG A 384 -30.63 -3.93 9.99
C ARG A 384 -32.13 -4.11 9.77
N VAL A 385 -32.54 -5.24 9.19
CA VAL A 385 -33.97 -5.55 8.93
C VAL A 385 -34.78 -5.64 10.23
N LYS A 386 -34.17 -6.12 11.32
CA LYS A 386 -34.84 -6.29 12.63
C LYS A 386 -34.86 -5.02 13.49
N SER A 387 -34.27 -3.92 13.03
CA SER A 387 -34.04 -2.73 13.84
C SER A 387 -34.64 -1.49 13.19
N PHE A 388 -35.08 -0.54 14.00
CA PHE A 388 -35.47 0.78 13.54
C PHE A 388 -34.23 1.64 13.30
N ILE A 389 -34.03 2.10 12.07
CA ILE A 389 -32.90 2.96 11.69
C ILE A 389 -33.45 4.18 10.95
N LYS A 390 -33.18 5.38 11.46
CA LYS A 390 -33.50 6.64 10.79
C LYS A 390 -32.25 7.50 10.70
N MET A 391 -31.83 7.83 9.48
CA MET A 391 -30.71 8.74 9.20
C MET A 391 -31.25 10.14 8.88
N PHE A 392 -30.50 11.19 9.23
CA PHE A 392 -30.90 12.59 9.07
C PHE A 392 -29.94 13.36 8.16
#